data_AF-A0A6L7X1D1-F1
#
_entry.id   AF-A0A6L7X1D1-F1
#
_cell.length_a   1.000
_cell.length_b   1.000
_cell.length_c   1.000
_cell.angle_alpha   90.00
_cell.angle_beta   90.00
_cell.angle_gamma   90.00
#
_symmetry.space_group_name_H-M   'P 1'
#
loop_
_entity.id
_entity.type
_entity.pdbx_description
1 polymer ?
#
loop_
_entity_poly.entity_id
_entity_poly.type
_entity_poly.pdbx_seq_one_letter_code
_entity_poly.pdbx_strand_id
1 'polypeptide(L)'
;MSDDIFDLVQAGDIAAVETLIATEPGAIRARNEQGLSPIQMAFFRGLHAVVDVLLAAGPELDAFEAAIVGDAGQLAARLDDDPELLVAYSPDGWTLLHLAPWAGQPETTRLLLARGADLAAVSTNALRNQPLNAAVAGPNAETRTACVRLLLEAGADANNRQEGGNTPSHTSAHLGDIESVETLLAHGADMGLRSDDGKSAADYAREGGHEELAAELEAGCVR
;
A
#
# COMPACT_ATOMS: atom_id res chain seq x y z
N MET A 1 33.65 -8.58 3.51
CA MET A 1 32.18 -8.49 3.47
C MET A 1 31.86 -7.07 3.90
N SER A 2 30.84 -6.45 3.31
CA SER A 2 30.46 -5.09 3.70
C SER A 2 29.79 -5.15 5.07
N ASP A 3 30.19 -4.24 5.97
CA ASP A 3 29.58 -4.09 7.29
C ASP A 3 28.45 -3.03 7.27
N ASP A 4 28.12 -2.51 6.08
CA ASP A 4 27.02 -1.58 5.89
C ASP A 4 25.66 -2.30 5.93
N ILE A 5 24.73 -1.78 6.72
CA ILE A 5 23.42 -2.41 6.90
C ILE A 5 22.61 -2.50 5.61
N PHE A 6 22.78 -1.55 4.67
CA PHE A 6 22.06 -1.60 3.40
C PHE A 6 22.61 -2.69 2.50
N ASP A 7 23.92 -2.89 2.43
CA ASP A 7 24.49 -4.02 1.69
C ASP A 7 24.00 -5.37 2.23
N LEU A 8 23.91 -5.52 3.56
CA LEU A 8 23.42 -6.74 4.21
C LEU A 8 21.94 -6.98 3.95
N VAL A 9 21.10 -5.95 4.09
CA VAL A 9 19.67 -6.00 3.73
C VAL A 9 19.51 -6.29 2.24
N GLN A 10 20.35 -5.69 1.38
CA GLN A 10 20.31 -5.93 -0.06
C GLN A 10 20.63 -7.39 -0.41
N ALA A 11 21.58 -7.99 0.31
CA ALA A 11 21.91 -9.39 0.17
C ALA A 11 20.85 -10.33 0.78
N GLY A 12 19.97 -9.84 1.66
CA GLY A 12 19.04 -10.65 2.42
C GLY A 12 19.74 -11.52 3.48
N ASP A 13 20.94 -11.12 3.93
CA ASP A 13 21.73 -11.87 4.91
C ASP A 13 21.21 -11.62 6.34
N ILE A 14 20.18 -12.38 6.71
CA ILE A 14 19.50 -12.28 8.01
C ILE A 14 20.49 -12.36 9.18
N ALA A 15 21.41 -13.33 9.15
CA ALA A 15 22.35 -13.55 10.25
C ALA A 15 23.35 -12.39 10.39
N ALA A 16 23.82 -11.84 9.27
CA ALA A 16 24.68 -10.67 9.30
C ALA A 16 23.93 -9.42 9.77
N VAL A 17 22.67 -9.23 9.35
CA VAL A 17 21.80 -8.14 9.84
C VAL A 17 21.60 -8.26 11.35
N GLU A 18 21.23 -9.43 11.88
CA GLU A 18 21.09 -9.66 13.33
C GLU A 18 22.39 -9.36 14.09
N THR A 19 23.51 -9.84 13.56
CA THR A 19 24.83 -9.62 14.15
C THR A 19 25.16 -8.13 14.21
N LEU A 20 24.98 -7.42 13.10
CA LEU A 20 25.27 -5.98 13.01
C LEU A 20 24.39 -5.18 13.97
N ILE A 21 23.09 -5.48 14.04
CA ILE A 21 22.17 -4.76 14.94
C ILE A 21 22.53 -5.02 16.41
N ALA A 22 22.95 -6.24 16.75
CA ALA A 22 23.39 -6.57 18.10
C ALA A 22 24.66 -5.80 18.51
N THR A 23 25.58 -5.56 17.58
CA THR A 23 26.83 -4.82 17.84
C THR A 23 26.66 -3.29 17.70
N GLU A 24 25.80 -2.85 16.79
CA GLU A 24 25.56 -1.46 16.41
C GLU A 24 24.06 -1.17 16.31
N PRO A 25 23.32 -1.07 17.43
CA PRO A 25 21.86 -0.87 17.40
C PRO A 25 21.40 0.38 16.65
N GLY A 26 22.27 1.40 16.52
CA GLY A 26 21.98 2.60 15.75
C GLY A 26 21.87 2.38 14.25
N ALA A 27 22.42 1.28 13.71
CA ALA A 27 22.40 0.98 12.29
C ALA A 27 20.97 0.86 11.72
N ILE A 28 20.00 0.40 12.52
CA ILE A 28 18.59 0.30 12.12
C ILE A 28 17.96 1.65 11.74
N ARG A 29 18.55 2.76 12.21
CA ARG A 29 18.09 4.14 11.96
C ARG A 29 18.81 4.82 10.79
N ALA A 30 19.79 4.15 10.18
CA ALA A 30 20.53 4.69 9.05
C ALA A 30 19.59 5.10 7.92
N ARG A 31 20.04 6.00 7.04
CA ARG A 31 19.34 6.39 5.82
C ARG A 31 20.30 6.26 4.65
N ASN A 32 19.87 5.57 3.59
CA ASN A 32 20.69 5.44 2.37
C ASN A 32 20.66 6.73 1.54
N GLU A 33 21.29 6.72 0.37
CA GLU A 33 21.35 7.88 -0.55
C GLU A 33 19.96 8.36 -1.03
N GLN A 34 18.95 7.50 -0.96
CA GLN A 34 17.56 7.80 -1.33
C GLN A 34 16.73 8.24 -0.13
N GLY A 35 17.31 8.27 1.08
CA GLY A 35 16.61 8.61 2.31
C GLY A 35 15.77 7.46 2.89
N LEU A 36 15.93 6.23 2.40
CA LEU A 36 15.23 5.06 2.93
C LEU A 36 15.95 4.49 4.15
N SER A 37 15.18 4.04 5.13
CA SER A 37 15.69 3.25 6.24
C SER A 37 15.90 1.77 5.84
N PRO A 38 16.68 0.99 6.61
CA PRO A 38 16.86 -0.43 6.37
C PRO A 38 15.53 -1.19 6.28
N ILE A 39 14.55 -0.85 7.12
CA ILE A 39 13.24 -1.52 7.13
C ILE A 39 12.39 -1.16 5.92
N GLN A 40 12.42 0.10 5.47
CA GLN A 40 11.75 0.50 4.23
C GLN A 40 12.37 -0.21 3.03
N MET A 41 13.71 -0.29 2.95
CA MET A 41 14.38 -0.99 1.88
C MET A 41 14.05 -2.48 1.88
N ALA A 42 14.06 -3.14 3.05
CA ALA A 42 13.65 -4.53 3.18
C ALA A 42 12.20 -4.74 2.74
N PHE A 43 11.29 -3.87 3.17
CA PHE A 43 9.87 -3.92 2.80
C PHE A 43 9.67 -3.77 1.29
N PHE A 44 10.21 -2.72 0.67
CA PHE A 44 10.02 -2.47 -0.76
C PHE A 44 10.67 -3.53 -1.66
N ARG A 45 11.62 -4.30 -1.12
CA ARG A 45 12.23 -5.45 -1.82
C ARG A 45 11.55 -6.78 -1.53
N GLY A 46 10.48 -6.81 -0.73
CA GLY A 46 9.76 -8.04 -0.37
C GLY A 46 10.55 -8.98 0.54
N LEU A 47 11.53 -8.46 1.29
CA LEU A 47 12.37 -9.24 2.19
C LEU A 47 11.70 -9.40 3.56
N HIS A 48 10.57 -10.11 3.61
CA HIS A 48 9.72 -10.24 4.81
C HIS A 48 10.49 -10.70 6.05
N ALA A 49 11.33 -11.73 5.93
CA ALA A 49 12.13 -12.21 7.06
C ALA A 49 13.15 -11.18 7.58
N VAL A 50 13.66 -10.30 6.71
CA VAL A 50 14.55 -9.21 7.13
C VAL A 50 13.73 -8.10 7.81
N VAL A 51 12.53 -7.81 7.32
CA VAL A 51 11.59 -6.89 7.99
C VAL A 51 11.28 -7.38 9.41
N ASP A 52 11.01 -8.68 9.58
CA ASP A 52 10.72 -9.27 10.89
C ASP A 52 11.89 -9.12 11.87
N VAL A 53 13.12 -9.37 11.41
CA VAL A 53 14.33 -9.17 12.22
C VAL A 53 14.51 -7.70 12.60
N LEU A 54 14.33 -6.78 11.65
CA LEU A 54 14.45 -5.36 11.91
C LEU A 54 13.39 -4.87 12.91
N LEU A 55 12.15 -5.38 12.83
CA LEU A 55 11.10 -5.08 13.80
C LEU A 55 11.36 -5.68 15.18
N ALA A 56 11.88 -6.91 15.25
CA ALA A 56 12.21 -7.58 16.51
C ALA A 56 13.28 -6.83 17.31
N ALA A 57 14.11 -6.02 16.64
CA ALA A 57 15.07 -5.12 17.30
C ALA A 57 14.41 -3.92 18.01
N GLY A 58 13.10 -3.71 17.84
CA GLY A 58 12.35 -2.62 18.45
C GLY A 58 12.75 -1.23 17.95
N PRO A 59 12.76 -0.99 16.63
CA PRO A 59 13.11 0.32 16.09
C PRO A 59 12.07 1.35 16.50
N GLU A 60 12.54 2.56 16.73
CA GLU A 60 11.66 3.72 16.81
C GLU A 60 11.26 4.12 15.40
N LEU A 61 9.99 3.91 15.06
CA LEU A 61 9.45 4.16 13.72
C LEU A 61 8.93 5.59 13.60
N ASP A 62 9.16 6.21 12.44
CA ASP A 62 8.38 7.38 12.03
C ASP A 62 6.96 6.96 11.60
N ALA A 63 6.07 7.93 11.38
CA ALA A 63 4.67 7.63 11.06
C ALA A 63 4.50 6.86 9.73
N PHE A 64 5.34 7.14 8.73
CA PHE A 64 5.24 6.48 7.43
C PHE A 64 5.77 5.05 7.51
N GLU A 65 6.88 4.83 8.22
CA GLU A 65 7.40 3.50 8.53
C GLU A 65 6.36 2.68 9.29
N ALA A 66 5.77 3.24 10.36
CA ALA A 66 4.75 2.57 11.17
C ALA A 66 3.49 2.22 10.35
N ALA A 67 3.06 3.10 9.44
CA ALA A 67 1.95 2.83 8.54
C ALA A 67 2.22 1.68 7.58
N ILE A 68 3.42 1.61 6.98
CA ILE A 68 3.82 0.58 6.02
C ILE A 68 3.94 -0.80 6.69
N VAL A 69 4.56 -0.86 7.88
CA VAL A 69 4.82 -2.13 8.57
C VAL A 69 3.67 -2.60 9.45
N GLY A 70 2.61 -1.79 9.60
CA GLY A 70 1.42 -2.16 10.36
C GLY A 70 1.51 -1.93 11.86
N ASP A 71 2.48 -1.15 12.34
CA ASP A 71 2.60 -0.82 13.77
C ASP A 71 1.62 0.28 14.17
N ALA A 72 0.36 -0.11 14.43
CA ALA A 72 -0.69 0.81 14.84
C ALA A 72 -0.40 1.52 16.16
N GLY A 73 0.41 0.92 17.05
CA GLY A 73 0.77 1.50 18.34
C GLY A 73 1.71 2.69 18.18
N GLN A 74 2.82 2.49 17.45
CA GLN A 74 3.74 3.58 17.14
C GLN A 74 3.07 4.63 16.24
N LEU A 75 2.27 4.22 15.24
CA LEU A 75 1.54 5.16 14.40
C LEU A 75 0.60 6.06 15.21
N ALA A 76 -0.16 5.50 16.15
CA ALA A 76 -1.01 6.27 17.04
C ALA A 76 -0.21 7.27 17.88
N ALA A 77 0.91 6.84 18.46
CA ALA A 77 1.78 7.71 19.24
C ALA A 77 2.32 8.88 18.41
N ARG A 78 2.76 8.63 17.16
CA ARG A 78 3.24 9.70 16.26
C ARG A 78 2.15 10.69 15.88
N LEU A 79 0.93 10.23 15.63
CA LEU A 79 -0.21 11.11 15.34
C LEU A 79 -0.69 11.89 16.57
N ASP A 80 -0.50 11.33 17.77
CA ASP A 80 -0.82 12.02 19.01
C ASP A 80 0.21 13.13 19.32
N ASP A 81 1.49 12.88 19.00
CA ASP A 81 2.58 13.86 19.11
C ASP A 81 2.47 14.97 18.04
N ASP A 82 2.13 14.61 16.80
CA ASP A 82 1.98 15.51 15.66
C ASP A 82 0.77 15.14 14.77
N PRO A 83 -0.39 15.76 15.01
CA PRO A 83 -1.59 15.54 14.21
C PRO A 83 -1.48 16.00 12.74
N GLU A 84 -0.52 16.87 12.40
CA GLU A 84 -0.35 17.34 11.01
C GLU A 84 0.15 16.22 10.09
N LEU A 85 0.75 15.16 10.66
CA LEU A 85 1.16 13.95 9.93
C LEU A 85 -0.02 13.26 9.22
N LEU A 86 -1.27 13.47 9.69
CA LEU A 86 -2.45 12.89 9.06
C LEU A 86 -2.70 13.41 7.63
N VAL A 87 -2.28 14.65 7.35
CA VAL A 87 -2.42 15.30 6.04
C VAL A 87 -1.07 15.48 5.32
N ALA A 88 0.03 15.06 5.94
CA ALA A 88 1.35 15.13 5.37
C ALA A 88 1.53 14.12 4.22
N TYR A 89 2.45 14.47 3.31
CA TYR A 89 2.88 13.59 2.23
C TYR A 89 4.30 13.08 2.52
N SER A 90 4.51 11.80 2.25
CA SER A 90 5.84 11.20 2.21
C SER A 90 6.68 11.84 1.08
N PRO A 91 8.01 11.62 1.05
CA PRO A 91 8.86 12.09 -0.05
C PRO A 91 8.38 11.60 -1.43
N ASP A 92 7.79 10.41 -1.52
CA ASP A 92 7.22 9.84 -2.76
C ASP A 92 5.82 10.38 -3.08
N GLY A 93 5.29 11.30 -2.27
CA GLY A 93 4.03 11.98 -2.50
C GLY A 93 2.79 11.20 -2.06
N TRP A 94 2.91 10.34 -1.04
CA TRP A 94 1.80 9.53 -0.51
C TRP A 94 1.41 9.99 0.89
N THR A 95 0.11 10.04 1.19
CA THR A 95 -0.33 10.20 2.60
C THR A 95 -0.28 8.86 3.34
N LEU A 96 -0.42 8.89 4.66
CA LEU A 96 -0.52 7.67 5.47
C LEU A 96 -1.66 6.75 4.99
N LEU A 97 -2.80 7.32 4.59
CA LEU A 97 -3.95 6.55 4.08
C LEU A 97 -3.75 6.04 2.65
N HIS A 98 -2.71 6.47 1.93
CA HIS A 98 -2.29 5.74 0.72
C HIS A 98 -1.41 4.55 1.07
N LEU A 99 -0.43 4.74 1.98
CA LEU A 99 0.61 3.75 2.27
C LEU A 99 0.10 2.53 3.05
N ALA A 100 -0.67 2.73 4.12
CA ALA A 100 -1.15 1.62 4.95
C ALA A 100 -2.06 0.63 4.18
N PRO A 101 -3.06 1.09 3.41
CA PRO A 101 -3.88 0.20 2.58
C PRO A 101 -3.07 -0.49 1.47
N TRP A 102 -2.16 0.24 0.81
CA TRP A 102 -1.31 -0.33 -0.22
C TRP A 102 -0.40 -1.42 0.36
N ALA A 103 0.21 -1.18 1.53
CA ALA A 103 1.01 -2.18 2.23
C ALA A 103 0.19 -3.35 2.78
N GLY A 104 -1.14 -3.30 2.70
CA GLY A 104 -2.03 -4.35 3.17
C GLY A 104 -2.11 -4.42 4.68
N GLN A 105 -2.27 -3.27 5.34
CA GLN A 105 -2.30 -3.13 6.81
C GLN A 105 -3.70 -2.68 7.29
N PRO A 106 -4.66 -3.60 7.55
CA PRO A 106 -6.03 -3.24 7.89
C PRO A 106 -6.16 -2.49 9.23
N GLU A 107 -5.34 -2.81 10.22
CA GLU A 107 -5.37 -2.21 11.55
C GLU A 107 -4.92 -0.74 11.52
N THR A 108 -3.80 -0.45 10.87
CA THR A 108 -3.34 0.95 10.67
C THR A 108 -4.28 1.71 9.75
N THR A 109 -4.84 1.07 8.72
CA THR A 109 -5.89 1.67 7.88
C THR A 109 -7.10 2.08 8.72
N ARG A 110 -7.63 1.18 9.57
CA ARG A 110 -8.76 1.48 10.46
C ARG A 110 -8.43 2.62 11.43
N LEU A 111 -7.21 2.64 11.97
CA LEU A 111 -6.75 3.73 12.84
C LEU A 111 -6.81 5.07 12.09
N LEU A 112 -6.22 5.16 10.89
CA LEU A 112 -6.18 6.39 10.10
C LEU A 112 -7.59 6.89 9.75
N LEU A 113 -8.50 5.99 9.36
CA LEU A 113 -9.90 6.31 9.13
C LEU A 113 -10.59 6.85 10.38
N ALA A 114 -10.35 6.23 11.55
CA ALA A 114 -10.90 6.69 12.83
C ALA A 114 -10.33 8.05 13.26
N ARG A 115 -9.13 8.42 12.80
CA ARG A 115 -8.52 9.74 13.00
C ARG A 115 -8.99 10.79 11.98
N GLY A 116 -9.82 10.40 11.00
CA GLY A 116 -10.37 11.32 10.01
C GLY A 116 -9.43 11.60 8.84
N ALA A 117 -8.55 10.66 8.48
CA ALA A 117 -7.74 10.77 7.27
C ALA A 117 -8.63 10.96 6.03
N ASP A 118 -8.21 11.83 5.12
CA ASP A 118 -8.98 12.19 3.93
C ASP A 118 -8.99 11.06 2.89
N LEU A 119 -10.16 10.50 2.63
CA LEU A 119 -10.42 9.45 1.63
C LEU A 119 -10.25 9.95 0.19
N ALA A 120 -10.37 11.25 -0.04
CA ALA A 120 -10.26 11.89 -1.34
C ALA A 120 -8.88 12.54 -1.56
N ALA A 121 -7.94 12.38 -0.62
CA ALA A 121 -6.59 12.90 -0.75
C ALA A 121 -5.96 12.38 -2.05
N VAL A 122 -5.45 13.29 -2.87
CA VAL A 122 -4.78 12.94 -4.13
C VAL A 122 -3.28 12.93 -3.89
N SER A 123 -2.60 11.84 -4.24
CA SER A 123 -1.14 11.75 -4.17
C SER A 123 -0.46 12.81 -5.04
N THR A 124 0.70 13.29 -4.62
CA THR A 124 1.44 14.36 -5.32
C THR A 124 2.44 13.85 -6.35
N ASN A 125 2.56 12.52 -6.50
CA ASN A 125 3.35 11.91 -7.57
C ASN A 125 2.57 11.83 -8.89
N ALA A 126 3.23 11.29 -9.92
CA ALA A 126 2.69 11.20 -11.26
C ALA A 126 1.42 10.34 -11.39
N LEU A 127 1.12 9.46 -10.43
CA LEU A 127 -0.08 8.62 -10.47
C LEU A 127 -1.35 9.40 -10.15
N ARG A 128 -1.24 10.48 -9.34
CA ARG A 128 -2.38 11.31 -8.89
C ARG A 128 -3.57 10.48 -8.42
N ASN A 129 -3.28 9.42 -7.68
CA ASN A 129 -4.26 8.45 -7.24
C ASN A 129 -4.79 8.80 -5.83
N GLN A 130 -5.92 8.20 -5.45
CA GLN A 130 -6.50 8.30 -4.11
C GLN A 130 -6.22 7.02 -3.29
N PRO A 131 -6.44 7.02 -1.96
CA PRO A 131 -6.27 5.86 -1.09
C PRO A 131 -6.84 4.54 -1.61
N LEU A 132 -8.04 4.57 -2.20
CA LEU A 132 -8.66 3.35 -2.74
C LEU A 132 -7.90 2.79 -3.96
N ASN A 133 -7.38 3.65 -4.84
CA ASN A 133 -6.54 3.22 -5.95
C ASN A 133 -5.22 2.60 -5.45
N ALA A 134 -4.64 3.19 -4.39
CA ALA A 134 -3.44 2.66 -3.76
C ALA A 134 -3.71 1.28 -3.13
N ALA A 135 -4.83 1.11 -2.42
CA ALA A 135 -5.22 -0.15 -1.81
C ALA A 135 -5.32 -1.29 -2.84
N VAL A 136 -6.06 -1.09 -3.94
CA VAL A 136 -6.21 -2.13 -4.97
C VAL A 136 -4.90 -2.49 -5.70
N ALA A 137 -3.90 -1.59 -5.66
CA ALA A 137 -2.58 -1.81 -6.25
C ALA A 137 -1.56 -2.42 -5.27
N GLY A 138 -1.96 -2.70 -4.03
CA GLY A 138 -1.09 -3.22 -2.97
C GLY A 138 -0.49 -4.60 -3.27
N PRO A 139 0.75 -4.92 -2.87
CA PRO A 139 1.38 -6.20 -3.21
C PRO A 139 0.83 -7.38 -2.41
N ASN A 140 0.19 -7.16 -1.26
CA ASN A 140 -0.29 -8.24 -0.38
C ASN A 140 -1.73 -8.63 -0.71
N ALA A 141 -1.92 -9.62 -1.58
CA ALA A 141 -3.25 -10.06 -2.02
C ALA A 141 -4.15 -10.55 -0.87
N GLU A 142 -3.61 -11.18 0.17
CA GLU A 142 -4.39 -11.75 1.28
C GLU A 142 -5.09 -10.67 2.12
N THR A 143 -4.44 -9.50 2.30
CA THR A 143 -4.97 -8.41 3.12
C THR A 143 -5.47 -7.22 2.31
N ARG A 144 -5.26 -7.23 0.99
CA ARG A 144 -5.68 -6.16 0.07
C ARG A 144 -7.19 -5.93 0.15
N THR A 145 -8.00 -6.97 -0.01
CA THR A 145 -9.47 -6.87 0.01
C THR A 145 -9.97 -6.30 1.34
N ALA A 146 -9.33 -6.65 2.46
CA ALA A 146 -9.68 -6.10 3.77
C ALA A 146 -9.49 -4.57 3.81
N CYS A 147 -8.40 -4.06 3.25
CA CYS A 147 -8.15 -2.62 3.17
C CYS A 147 -9.10 -1.93 2.19
N VAL A 148 -9.35 -2.52 1.01
CA VAL A 148 -10.32 -2.04 0.02
C VAL A 148 -11.71 -1.89 0.65
N ARG A 149 -12.18 -2.93 1.35
CA ARG A 149 -13.47 -2.92 2.06
C ARG A 149 -13.52 -1.84 3.13
N LEU A 150 -12.47 -1.69 3.95
CA LEU A 150 -12.43 -0.65 4.98
C LEU A 150 -12.58 0.76 4.39
N LEU A 151 -11.90 1.04 3.28
CA LEU A 151 -11.99 2.33 2.60
C LEU A 151 -13.39 2.58 2.02
N LEU A 152 -13.99 1.56 1.40
CA LEU A 152 -15.34 1.64 0.82
C LEU A 152 -16.42 1.80 1.90
N GLU A 153 -16.33 1.03 2.99
CA GLU A 153 -17.23 1.16 4.15
C GLU A 153 -17.12 2.53 4.82
N ALA A 154 -15.94 3.17 4.75
CA ALA A 154 -15.72 4.54 5.22
C ALA A 154 -16.22 5.62 4.23
N GLY A 155 -16.66 5.23 3.03
CA GLY A 155 -17.24 6.13 2.03
C GLY A 155 -16.27 6.61 0.95
N ALA A 156 -15.17 5.88 0.68
CA ALA A 156 -14.37 6.14 -0.51
C ALA A 156 -15.20 6.01 -1.78
N ASP A 157 -14.96 6.89 -2.76
CA ASP A 157 -15.59 6.80 -4.08
C ASP A 157 -15.04 5.60 -4.86
N ALA A 158 -15.87 4.57 -5.04
CA ALA A 158 -15.55 3.36 -5.78
C ALA A 158 -15.20 3.62 -7.27
N ASN A 159 -15.55 4.80 -7.80
CA ASN A 159 -15.35 5.20 -9.18
C ASN A 159 -14.29 6.29 -9.36
N ASN A 160 -13.49 6.59 -8.33
CA ASN A 160 -12.46 7.61 -8.43
C ASN A 160 -11.49 7.31 -9.59
N ARG A 161 -11.01 8.36 -10.24
CA ARG A 161 -10.12 8.26 -11.41
C ARG A 161 -8.73 8.75 -11.03
N GLN A 162 -7.72 7.91 -11.25
CA GLN A 162 -6.32 8.32 -11.20
C GLN A 162 -5.86 8.86 -12.57
N GLU A 163 -4.59 9.24 -12.70
CA GLU A 163 -4.00 9.67 -13.97
C GLU A 163 -4.22 8.60 -15.07
N GLY A 164 -4.62 9.04 -16.27
CA GLY A 164 -5.02 8.15 -17.37
C GLY A 164 -6.46 7.62 -17.27
N GLY A 165 -7.24 8.09 -16.29
CA GLY A 165 -8.67 7.82 -16.20
C GLY A 165 -9.02 6.43 -15.63
N ASN A 166 -8.03 5.72 -15.11
CA ASN A 166 -8.22 4.40 -14.53
C ASN A 166 -8.98 4.50 -13.20
N THR A 167 -9.91 3.58 -13.00
CA THR A 167 -10.66 3.42 -11.74
C THR A 167 -10.12 2.23 -10.95
N PRO A 168 -10.47 2.07 -9.66
CA PRO A 168 -10.05 0.91 -8.88
C PRO A 168 -10.37 -0.42 -9.58
N SER A 169 -11.54 -0.51 -10.23
CA SER A 169 -11.94 -1.70 -11.00
C SER A 169 -11.00 -2.04 -12.14
N HIS A 170 -10.44 -1.05 -12.84
CA HIS A 170 -9.45 -1.30 -13.91
C HIS A 170 -8.19 -1.95 -13.34
N THR A 171 -7.71 -1.46 -12.20
CA THR A 171 -6.53 -2.02 -11.53
C THR A 171 -6.80 -3.41 -10.96
N SER A 172 -7.92 -3.63 -10.26
CA SER A 172 -8.29 -4.95 -9.74
C SER A 172 -8.47 -5.98 -10.85
N ALA A 173 -9.09 -5.59 -11.97
CA ALA A 173 -9.25 -6.44 -13.14
C ALA A 173 -7.91 -6.82 -13.78
N HIS A 174 -6.99 -5.85 -13.94
CA HIS A 174 -5.64 -6.12 -14.45
C HIS A 174 -4.86 -7.10 -13.58
N LEU A 175 -5.07 -7.07 -12.26
CA LEU A 175 -4.42 -7.99 -11.31
C LEU A 175 -5.16 -9.33 -11.16
N GLY A 176 -6.33 -9.49 -11.78
CA GLY A 176 -7.16 -10.69 -11.63
C GLY A 176 -7.74 -10.86 -10.24
N ASP A 177 -7.84 -9.77 -9.49
CA ASP A 177 -8.31 -9.76 -8.12
C ASP A 177 -9.84 -9.72 -8.08
N ILE A 178 -10.43 -10.90 -8.24
CA ILE A 178 -11.88 -11.10 -8.28
C ILE A 178 -12.53 -10.57 -7.00
N GLU A 179 -11.95 -10.84 -5.83
CA GLU A 179 -12.52 -10.44 -4.54
C GLU A 179 -12.60 -8.90 -4.41
N SER A 180 -11.57 -8.17 -4.85
CA SER A 180 -11.63 -6.70 -4.91
C SER A 180 -12.65 -6.21 -5.94
N VAL A 181 -12.77 -6.85 -7.11
CA VAL A 181 -13.79 -6.49 -8.13
C VAL A 181 -15.20 -6.66 -7.57
N GLU A 182 -15.50 -7.79 -6.93
CA GLU A 182 -16.80 -8.07 -6.30
C GLU A 182 -17.07 -7.07 -5.16
N THR A 183 -16.06 -6.78 -4.33
CA THR A 183 -16.17 -5.80 -3.25
C THR A 183 -16.47 -4.40 -3.78
N LEU A 184 -15.82 -3.99 -4.86
CA LEU A 184 -16.07 -2.71 -5.55
C LEU A 184 -17.49 -2.64 -6.11
N LEU A 185 -17.97 -3.70 -6.78
CA LEU A 185 -19.35 -3.79 -7.28
C LEU A 185 -20.37 -3.65 -6.16
N ALA A 186 -20.16 -4.37 -5.05
CA ALA A 186 -21.04 -4.30 -3.89
C ALA A 186 -21.15 -2.89 -3.29
N HIS A 187 -20.15 -2.04 -3.52
CA HIS A 187 -20.10 -0.64 -3.07
C HIS A 187 -20.34 0.37 -4.20
N GLY A 188 -20.94 -0.06 -5.33
CA GLY A 188 -21.42 0.84 -6.37
C GLY A 188 -20.38 1.25 -7.43
N ALA A 189 -19.32 0.46 -7.62
CA ALA A 189 -18.44 0.65 -8.76
C ALA A 189 -19.17 0.41 -10.09
N ASP A 190 -18.98 1.31 -11.05
CA ASP A 190 -19.48 1.22 -12.41
C ASP A 190 -18.43 0.56 -13.32
N MET A 191 -18.66 -0.72 -13.64
CA MET A 191 -17.79 -1.51 -14.53
C MET A 191 -17.86 -1.08 -16.00
N GLY A 192 -18.79 -0.18 -16.35
CA GLY A 192 -18.91 0.41 -17.69
C GLY A 192 -17.98 1.61 -17.92
N LEU A 193 -17.34 2.14 -16.88
CA LEU A 193 -16.38 3.24 -17.00
C LEU A 193 -15.19 2.82 -17.86
N ARG A 194 -14.68 3.78 -18.63
CA ARG A 194 -13.51 3.59 -19.50
C ARG A 194 -12.36 4.49 -19.07
N SER A 195 -11.14 3.99 -19.23
CA SER A 195 -9.93 4.79 -19.11
C SER A 195 -9.87 5.86 -20.22
N ASP A 196 -8.90 6.78 -20.13
CA ASP A 196 -8.75 7.85 -21.12
C ASP A 196 -8.36 7.29 -22.52
N ASP A 197 -7.74 6.12 -22.57
CA ASP A 197 -7.45 5.36 -23.79
C ASP A 197 -8.67 4.54 -24.30
N GLY A 198 -9.81 4.66 -23.64
CA GLY A 198 -11.05 3.98 -24.02
C GLY A 198 -11.12 2.50 -23.63
N LYS A 199 -10.19 1.99 -22.82
CA LYS A 199 -10.20 0.60 -22.32
C LYS A 199 -11.19 0.44 -21.16
N SER A 200 -11.85 -0.71 -21.12
CA SER A 200 -12.74 -1.15 -20.03
C SER A 200 -12.00 -2.01 -19.00
N ALA A 201 -12.63 -2.29 -17.85
CA ALA A 201 -12.10 -3.26 -16.88
C ALA A 201 -11.84 -4.65 -17.51
N ALA A 202 -12.69 -5.09 -18.45
CA ALA A 202 -12.50 -6.36 -19.16
C ALA A 202 -11.25 -6.33 -20.06
N ASP A 203 -10.97 -5.21 -20.72
CA ASP A 203 -9.75 -5.04 -21.53
C ASP A 203 -8.50 -5.13 -20.65
N TYR A 204 -8.52 -4.50 -19.47
CA TYR A 204 -7.43 -4.61 -18.49
C TYR A 204 -7.26 -6.03 -17.94
N ALA A 205 -8.36 -6.76 -17.69
CA ALA A 205 -8.31 -8.17 -17.30
C ALA A 205 -7.60 -9.02 -18.37
N ARG A 206 -7.89 -8.81 -19.66
CA ARG A 206 -7.18 -9.48 -20.75
C ARG A 206 -5.70 -9.12 -20.80
N GLU A 207 -5.37 -7.85 -20.61
CA GLU A 207 -3.98 -7.39 -20.55
C GLU A 207 -3.20 -8.01 -19.39
N GLY A 208 -3.87 -8.32 -18.28
CA GLY A 208 -3.34 -9.10 -17.16
C GLY A 208 -3.32 -10.61 -17.38
N GLY A 209 -3.94 -11.12 -18.45
CA GLY A 209 -4.06 -12.55 -18.74
C GLY A 209 -5.23 -13.26 -18.06
N HIS A 210 -6.21 -12.52 -17.55
CA HIS A 210 -7.37 -13.02 -16.81
C HIS A 210 -8.63 -13.12 -17.71
N GLU A 211 -8.58 -14.03 -18.70
CA GLU A 211 -9.66 -14.19 -19.71
C GLU A 211 -11.03 -14.57 -19.12
N GLU A 212 -11.06 -15.38 -18.07
CA GLU A 212 -12.32 -15.76 -17.41
C GLU A 212 -12.99 -14.54 -16.76
N LEU A 213 -12.23 -13.76 -15.99
CA LEU A 213 -12.72 -12.51 -15.40
C LEU A 213 -13.13 -11.50 -16.48
N ALA A 214 -12.37 -11.40 -17.58
CA ALA A 214 -12.73 -10.51 -18.69
C ALA A 214 -14.10 -10.90 -19.29
N ALA A 215 -14.34 -12.20 -19.50
CA ALA A 215 -15.62 -12.70 -20.01
C ALA A 215 -16.77 -12.43 -19.02
N GLU A 216 -16.55 -12.59 -17.72
CA GLU A 216 -17.55 -12.30 -16.68
C GLU A 216 -17.90 -10.80 -16.62
N LEU A 217 -16.90 -9.92 -16.71
CA LEU A 217 -17.07 -8.47 -16.74
C LEU A 217 -17.87 -8.02 -17.97
N GLU A 218 -17.60 -8.58 -19.15
CA GLU A 218 -18.37 -8.26 -20.37
C GLU A 218 -19.80 -8.76 -20.34
N ALA A 219 -20.01 -9.94 -19.74
CA ALA A 219 -21.35 -10.50 -19.59
C ALA A 219 -22.18 -9.77 -18.53
N GLY A 220 -21.56 -8.93 -17.70
CA GLY A 220 -22.19 -8.32 -16.53
C GLY A 220 -22.57 -9.37 -15.47
N CYS A 221 -21.80 -10.47 -15.42
CA CYS A 221 -22.11 -11.65 -14.61
C CYS A 221 -21.25 -11.77 -13.34
N VAL A 222 -20.32 -10.84 -13.09
CA VAL A 222 -19.54 -10.80 -11.84
C VAL A 222 -20.52 -10.71 -10.66
N ARG A 223 -20.41 -11.64 -9.71
CA ARG A 223 -21.44 -11.89 -8.68
C ARG A 223 -21.12 -11.25 -7.34
#